data_AF-A0ABD5R7H9-F1
#
_entry.id   AF-A0ABD5R7H9-F1
#
_cell.length_a   1.000
_cell.length_b   1.000
_cell.length_c   1.000
_cell.angle_alpha   90.00
_cell.angle_beta   90.00
_cell.angle_gamma   90.00
#
_symmetry.space_group_name_H-M   'P 1'
#
loop_
_entity.id
_entity.type
_entity.pdbx_description
1 polymer ?
#
loop_
_entity_poly.entity_id
_entity_poly.type
_entity_poly.pdbx_seq_one_letter_code
_entity_poly.pdbx_strand_id
1 'polypeptide(L)'
;MDTRRTLLVDAFTTEPTAGNAAGVVPDADGLSAEQMQAIARELAVSETAFLQSSGSADRRVRYFTPTQEVALCGHATIASHAHLHEDGVIERGTHTLETNVGVLEIEIGEDDRVWMTQDQPTVRQVDLDWAEVGDALGIDPAAFRDVAADVPPAVASTGMAFLLVPVNFLEHLGNADPDFAAIEALAEAHDAVGVYAFTFDALGADSTLHGRCFVPGAGVPEDPVTGTASGACGAYLRHVGAFDDLPDEMTFEQGHFVDRPGVVSVRVGDEVRVGGRAVTTLEGSMVIPEFDDDEIIEA
;
A
#
# COMPACT_ATOMS: atom_id res chain seq x y z
N MET A 1 19.44 -26.18 13.62
CA MET A 1 19.11 -24.83 13.15
C MET A 1 17.68 -24.88 12.66
N ASP A 2 16.81 -24.10 13.27
CA ASP A 2 15.42 -23.95 12.80
C ASP A 2 15.43 -23.32 11.40
N THR A 3 14.49 -23.71 10.55
CA THR A 3 14.36 -23.19 9.19
C THR A 3 12.90 -22.90 8.92
N ARG A 4 12.61 -21.71 8.37
CA ARG A 4 11.22 -21.32 8.05
C ARG A 4 11.06 -21.09 6.56
N ARG A 5 9.90 -21.48 6.04
CA ARG A 5 9.49 -21.13 4.67
C ARG A 5 9.39 -19.61 4.60
N THR A 6 9.97 -19.03 3.56
CA THR A 6 10.02 -17.58 3.39
C THR A 6 9.86 -17.27 1.92
N LEU A 7 8.96 -16.31 1.64
CA LEU A 7 8.55 -15.98 0.28
C LEU A 7 8.68 -14.49 0.00
N LEU A 8 8.86 -14.15 -1.27
CA LEU A 8 8.58 -12.83 -1.81
C LEU A 8 7.33 -12.94 -2.69
N VAL A 9 6.32 -12.16 -2.35
CA VAL A 9 5.02 -12.16 -3.00
C VAL A 9 4.73 -10.73 -3.45
N ASP A 10 4.50 -10.55 -4.75
CA ASP A 10 4.24 -9.26 -5.35
C ASP A 10 2.72 -8.98 -5.34
N ALA A 11 2.28 -8.06 -4.49
CA ALA A 11 0.88 -7.65 -4.35
C ALA A 11 0.46 -6.63 -5.43
N PHE A 12 -0.84 -6.56 -5.68
CA PHE A 12 -1.47 -5.70 -6.69
C PHE A 12 -1.01 -5.98 -8.13
N THR A 13 -0.58 -7.20 -8.40
CA THR A 13 -0.17 -7.62 -9.74
C THR A 13 -0.40 -9.11 -9.95
N THR A 14 -0.40 -9.51 -11.21
CA THR A 14 -0.31 -10.91 -11.65
C THR A 14 0.99 -11.21 -12.39
N GLU A 15 1.87 -10.21 -12.52
CA GLU A 15 3.15 -10.33 -13.19
C GLU A 15 4.27 -10.38 -12.14
N PRO A 16 5.14 -11.41 -12.17
CA PRO A 16 6.28 -11.46 -11.25
C PRO A 16 7.17 -10.24 -11.38
N THR A 17 7.78 -9.81 -10.29
CA THR A 17 8.67 -8.64 -10.17
C THR A 17 8.01 -7.28 -10.41
N ALA A 18 6.69 -7.23 -10.52
CA ALA A 18 5.88 -6.01 -10.61
C ALA A 18 5.13 -5.73 -9.29
N GLY A 19 4.23 -4.76 -9.24
CA GLY A 19 3.43 -4.48 -8.04
C GLY A 19 4.25 -4.12 -6.79
N ASN A 20 3.71 -4.37 -5.59
CA ASN A 20 4.39 -4.09 -4.32
C ASN A 20 4.85 -5.39 -3.64
N ALA A 21 6.16 -5.57 -3.49
CA ALA A 21 6.75 -6.79 -2.95
C ALA A 21 6.61 -6.86 -1.43
N ALA A 22 6.00 -7.93 -0.93
CA ALA A 22 5.98 -8.27 0.48
C ALA A 22 6.77 -9.55 0.76
N GLY A 23 7.46 -9.55 1.90
CA GLY A 23 7.94 -10.79 2.49
C GLY A 23 6.77 -11.53 3.15
N VAL A 24 6.71 -12.85 3.00
CA VAL A 24 5.70 -13.67 3.69
C VAL A 24 6.37 -14.86 4.37
N VAL A 25 6.12 -15.03 5.66
CA VAL A 25 6.46 -16.21 6.45
C VAL A 25 5.14 -16.86 6.88
N PRO A 26 4.68 -17.92 6.19
CA PRO A 26 3.33 -18.46 6.38
C PRO A 26 3.15 -19.26 7.68
N ASP A 27 4.25 -19.66 8.32
CA ASP A 27 4.28 -20.30 9.63
C ASP A 27 5.41 -19.72 10.49
N ALA A 28 5.04 -18.73 11.30
CA ALA A 28 5.90 -18.00 12.21
C ALA A 28 5.63 -18.34 13.69
N ASP A 29 4.94 -19.46 13.97
CA ASP A 29 4.71 -19.89 15.35
C ASP A 29 6.04 -20.22 16.04
N GLY A 30 6.23 -19.67 17.23
CA GLY A 30 7.43 -19.85 18.06
C GLY A 30 8.60 -18.91 17.75
N LEU A 31 8.50 -18.03 16.74
CA LEU A 31 9.53 -17.01 16.50
C LEU A 31 9.41 -15.85 17.51
N SER A 32 10.55 -15.36 18.01
CA SER A 32 10.60 -14.13 18.80
C SER A 32 10.45 -12.87 17.92
N ALA A 33 10.20 -11.72 18.53
CA ALA A 33 10.12 -10.45 17.78
C ALA A 33 11.47 -10.09 17.14
N GLU A 34 12.57 -10.38 17.82
CA GLU A 34 13.94 -10.16 17.36
C GLU A 34 14.27 -11.05 16.14
N GLN A 35 13.79 -12.31 16.16
CA GLN A 35 13.89 -13.21 15.01
C GLN A 35 13.09 -12.71 13.81
N MET A 36 11.83 -12.31 14.02
CA MET A 36 11.01 -11.72 12.95
C MET A 36 11.66 -10.47 12.37
N GLN A 37 12.17 -9.57 13.22
CA GLN A 37 12.87 -8.37 12.80
C GLN A 37 14.15 -8.68 12.00
N ALA A 38 14.92 -9.71 12.40
CA ALA A 38 16.11 -10.14 11.68
C ALA A 38 15.78 -10.69 10.29
N ILE A 39 14.71 -11.50 10.18
CA ILE A 39 14.22 -12.03 8.89
C ILE A 39 13.77 -10.88 7.99
N ALA A 40 12.96 -9.95 8.51
CA ALA A 40 12.48 -8.80 7.74
C ALA A 40 13.64 -7.93 7.22
N ARG A 41 14.68 -7.74 8.04
CA ARG A 41 15.91 -7.04 7.64
C ARG A 41 16.70 -7.77 6.57
N GLU A 42 16.77 -9.11 6.64
CA GLU A 42 17.47 -9.93 5.64
C GLU A 42 16.75 -9.93 4.28
N LEU A 43 15.41 -9.97 4.29
CA LEU A 43 14.60 -9.88 3.07
C LEU A 43 14.65 -8.49 2.43
N ALA A 44 14.83 -7.44 3.23
CA ALA A 44 15.03 -6.06 2.79
C ALA A 44 13.97 -5.53 1.80
N VAL A 45 12.73 -6.02 1.93
CA VAL A 45 11.53 -5.48 1.27
C VAL A 45 10.81 -4.52 2.21
N SER A 46 9.82 -3.77 1.70
CA SER A 46 9.14 -2.74 2.49
C SER A 46 8.55 -3.30 3.79
N GLU A 47 7.82 -4.42 3.70
CA GLU A 47 7.28 -5.14 4.85
C GLU A 47 7.32 -6.66 4.65
N THR A 48 7.49 -7.36 5.76
CA THR A 48 7.36 -8.82 5.87
C THR A 48 6.23 -9.17 6.82
N ALA A 49 5.28 -9.99 6.35
CA ALA A 49 4.18 -10.53 7.14
C ALA A 49 4.55 -11.90 7.74
N PHE A 50 4.32 -12.04 9.04
CA PHE A 50 4.55 -13.26 9.80
C PHE A 50 3.22 -13.82 10.28
N LEU A 51 2.78 -14.93 9.68
CA LEU A 51 1.51 -15.57 9.98
C LEU A 51 1.67 -16.56 11.14
N GLN A 52 0.77 -16.47 12.10
CA GLN A 52 0.77 -17.23 13.35
C GLN A 52 -0.63 -17.80 13.61
N SER A 53 -0.70 -18.79 14.49
CA SER A 53 -1.97 -19.28 15.02
C SER A 53 -2.64 -18.17 15.86
N SER A 54 -3.97 -18.03 15.74
CA SER A 54 -4.76 -17.11 16.57
C SER A 54 -5.74 -17.87 17.46
N GLY A 55 -6.03 -17.32 18.63
CA GLY A 55 -7.10 -17.78 19.51
C GLY A 55 -8.41 -16.99 19.35
N SER A 56 -8.43 -15.94 18.53
CA SER A 56 -9.54 -14.98 18.40
C SER A 56 -9.99 -14.74 16.95
N ALA A 57 -9.23 -15.23 15.97
CA ALA A 57 -9.48 -15.16 14.53
C ALA A 57 -8.97 -16.43 13.85
N ASP A 58 -9.14 -16.55 12.53
CA ASP A 58 -8.64 -17.70 11.77
C ASP A 58 -7.11 -17.76 11.78
N ARG A 59 -6.45 -16.59 11.73
CA ARG A 59 -4.99 -16.43 11.81
C ARG A 59 -4.61 -15.12 12.51
N ARG A 60 -3.39 -15.04 13.02
CA ARG A 60 -2.76 -13.81 13.47
C ARG A 60 -1.64 -13.43 12.51
N VAL A 61 -1.39 -12.14 12.37
CA VAL A 61 -0.27 -11.62 11.59
C VAL A 61 0.45 -10.49 12.32
N ARG A 62 1.77 -10.45 12.15
CA ARG A 62 2.62 -9.32 12.54
C ARG A 62 3.37 -8.82 11.32
N TYR A 63 3.58 -7.52 11.22
CA TYR A 63 4.22 -6.89 10.08
C TYR A 63 5.50 -6.21 10.53
N PHE A 64 6.59 -6.45 9.81
CA PHE A 64 7.87 -5.81 10.10
C PHE A 64 8.43 -5.18 8.84
N THR A 65 8.79 -3.91 8.96
CA THR A 65 9.75 -3.28 8.06
C THR A 65 11.16 -3.80 8.39
N PRO A 66 12.19 -3.48 7.58
CA PRO A 66 13.58 -3.84 7.91
C PRO A 66 14.09 -3.28 9.24
N THR A 67 13.43 -2.28 9.82
CA THR A 67 13.89 -1.55 11.02
C THR A 67 12.97 -1.66 12.23
N GLN A 68 11.66 -1.90 12.04
CA GLN A 68 10.68 -1.94 13.12
C GLN A 68 9.41 -2.74 12.78
N GLU A 69 8.69 -3.18 13.80
CA GLU A 69 7.31 -3.68 13.67
C GLU A 69 6.35 -2.54 13.35
N VAL A 70 5.39 -2.79 12.45
CA VAL A 70 4.30 -1.87 12.12
C VAL A 70 2.95 -2.50 12.45
N ALA A 71 1.98 -1.66 12.79
CA ALA A 71 0.71 -2.13 13.34
C ALA A 71 -0.20 -2.79 12.29
N LEU A 72 -0.09 -2.35 11.02
CA LEU A 72 -0.86 -2.84 9.89
C LEU A 72 -0.10 -2.57 8.57
N CYS A 73 -0.19 -3.49 7.60
CA CYS A 73 0.26 -3.26 6.23
C CYS A 73 -0.69 -3.91 5.21
N GLY A 74 -1.29 -3.09 4.33
CA GLY A 74 -2.33 -3.56 3.41
C GLY A 74 -1.81 -4.48 2.30
N HIS A 75 -0.71 -4.12 1.62
CA HIS A 75 -0.21 -4.94 0.53
C HIS A 75 0.35 -6.28 1.04
N ALA A 76 0.99 -6.30 2.21
CA ALA A 76 1.45 -7.54 2.85
C ALA A 76 0.28 -8.42 3.31
N THR A 77 -0.86 -7.83 3.70
CA THR A 77 -2.11 -8.56 3.96
C THR A 77 -2.62 -9.26 2.70
N ILE A 78 -2.69 -8.51 1.59
CA ILE A 78 -3.13 -9.01 0.27
C ILE A 78 -2.20 -10.11 -0.23
N ALA A 79 -0.89 -9.89 -0.18
CA ALA A 79 0.13 -10.87 -0.52
C ALA A 79 -0.03 -12.16 0.29
N SER A 80 -0.19 -12.04 1.61
CA SER A 80 -0.33 -13.18 2.51
C SER A 80 -1.57 -14.04 2.18
N HIS A 81 -2.73 -13.41 2.00
CA HIS A 81 -3.97 -14.15 1.71
C HIS A 81 -3.99 -14.74 0.31
N ALA A 82 -3.48 -14.01 -0.68
CA ALA A 82 -3.33 -14.52 -2.03
C ALA A 82 -2.43 -15.75 -2.07
N HIS A 83 -1.28 -15.69 -1.36
CA HIS A 83 -0.38 -16.84 -1.26
C HIS A 83 -1.02 -18.02 -0.51
N LEU A 84 -1.68 -17.79 0.63
CA LEU A 84 -2.36 -18.86 1.35
C LEU A 84 -3.46 -19.52 0.50
N HIS A 85 -4.14 -18.75 -0.35
CA HIS A 85 -5.12 -19.28 -1.29
C HIS A 85 -4.47 -20.11 -2.40
N GLU A 86 -3.41 -19.57 -3.02
CA GLU A 86 -2.62 -20.26 -4.04
C GLU A 86 -2.05 -21.59 -3.53
N ASP A 87 -1.59 -21.63 -2.28
CA ASP A 87 -1.02 -22.80 -1.61
C ASP A 87 -2.09 -23.80 -1.11
N GLY A 88 -3.39 -23.52 -1.34
CA GLY A 88 -4.51 -24.38 -0.96
C GLY A 88 -4.77 -24.45 0.55
N VAL A 89 -4.26 -23.49 1.32
CA VAL A 89 -4.40 -23.42 2.78
C VAL A 89 -5.73 -22.80 3.18
N ILE A 90 -6.24 -21.85 2.39
CA ILE A 90 -7.54 -21.21 2.57
C ILE A 90 -8.33 -21.20 1.26
N GLU A 91 -9.65 -21.34 1.38
CA GLU A 91 -10.58 -21.27 0.25
C GLU A 91 -11.03 -19.83 -0.01
N ARG A 92 -11.75 -19.62 -1.11
CA ARG A 92 -12.47 -18.35 -1.35
C ARG A 92 -13.47 -18.06 -0.22
N GLY A 93 -13.81 -16.78 -0.06
CA GLY A 93 -14.74 -16.30 0.96
C GLY A 93 -14.08 -15.43 2.02
N THR A 94 -14.78 -15.25 3.13
CA THR A 94 -14.40 -14.34 4.20
C THR A 94 -13.56 -15.04 5.27
N HIS A 95 -12.44 -14.42 5.63
CA HIS A 95 -11.50 -14.85 6.66
C HIS A 95 -11.26 -13.74 7.68
N THR A 96 -10.99 -14.13 8.91
CA THR A 96 -10.66 -13.20 10.00
C THR A 96 -9.18 -13.21 10.32
N LEU A 97 -8.59 -12.02 10.43
CA LEU A 97 -7.16 -11.84 10.64
C LEU A 97 -6.90 -10.96 11.87
N GLU A 98 -6.34 -11.55 12.92
CA GLU A 98 -5.90 -10.82 14.11
C GLU A 98 -4.62 -10.03 13.82
N THR A 99 -4.65 -8.73 14.09
CA THR A 99 -3.52 -7.80 13.98
C THR A 99 -3.26 -7.09 15.31
N ASN A 100 -2.26 -6.22 15.37
CA ASN A 100 -2.00 -5.39 16.55
C ASN A 100 -3.05 -4.29 16.78
N VAL A 101 -3.91 -4.00 15.79
CA VAL A 101 -4.98 -3.00 15.88
C VAL A 101 -6.38 -3.59 16.00
N GLY A 102 -6.49 -4.92 16.02
CA GLY A 102 -7.77 -5.65 16.11
C GLY A 102 -7.90 -6.75 15.08
N VAL A 103 -9.08 -7.37 15.02
CA VAL A 103 -9.42 -8.40 14.03
C VAL A 103 -9.99 -7.73 12.80
N LEU A 104 -9.40 -8.01 11.64
CA LEU A 104 -9.83 -7.54 10.34
C LEU A 104 -10.57 -8.64 9.59
N GLU A 105 -11.52 -8.25 8.76
CA GLU A 105 -12.19 -9.14 7.82
C GLU A 105 -11.54 -9.01 6.44
N ILE A 106 -11.09 -10.14 5.89
CA ILE A 106 -10.43 -10.23 4.58
C ILE A 106 -11.25 -11.16 3.70
N GLU A 107 -11.67 -10.69 2.52
CA GLU A 107 -12.45 -11.50 1.57
C GLU A 107 -11.56 -11.91 0.40
N ILE A 108 -11.60 -13.18 0.02
CA ILE A 108 -11.09 -13.66 -1.26
C ILE A 108 -12.28 -13.85 -2.19
N GLY A 109 -12.39 -12.97 -3.19
CA GLY A 109 -13.50 -12.98 -4.14
C GLY A 109 -13.48 -14.18 -5.09
N GLU A 110 -14.54 -14.35 -5.88
CA GLU A 110 -14.63 -15.36 -6.95
C GLU A 110 -13.61 -15.14 -8.08
N ASP A 111 -13.04 -13.95 -8.17
CA ASP A 111 -12.06 -13.52 -9.15
C ASP A 111 -10.62 -13.52 -8.61
N ASP A 112 -10.34 -14.25 -7.52
CA ASP A 112 -9.02 -14.35 -6.87
C ASP A 112 -8.48 -13.02 -6.30
N ARG A 113 -9.25 -11.94 -6.31
CA ARG A 113 -8.84 -10.70 -5.65
C ARG A 113 -9.04 -10.85 -4.14
N VAL A 114 -8.01 -10.50 -3.39
CA VAL A 114 -8.10 -10.30 -1.95
C VAL A 114 -8.60 -8.88 -1.73
N TRP A 115 -9.63 -8.73 -0.90
CA TRP A 115 -10.27 -7.48 -0.53
C TRP A 115 -10.14 -7.23 0.96
N MET A 116 -9.75 -6.01 1.31
CA MET A 116 -9.60 -5.55 2.69
C MET A 116 -10.39 -4.26 2.88
N THR A 117 -11.23 -4.24 3.92
CA THR A 117 -11.93 -3.02 4.36
C THR A 117 -10.93 -2.07 5.01
N GLN A 118 -11.02 -0.79 4.65
CA GLN A 118 -10.22 0.29 5.22
C GLN A 118 -10.96 0.99 6.35
N ASP A 119 -10.26 1.85 7.11
CA ASP A 119 -10.91 2.68 8.12
C ASP A 119 -11.89 3.68 7.48
N GLN A 120 -12.82 4.16 8.30
CA GLN A 120 -13.77 5.19 7.89
C GLN A 120 -13.05 6.42 7.32
N PRO A 121 -13.40 6.85 6.10
CA PRO A 121 -12.63 7.86 5.41
C PRO A 121 -12.79 9.24 6.05
N THR A 122 -11.71 10.00 6.06
CA THR A 122 -11.75 11.46 6.30
C THR A 122 -11.23 12.17 5.06
N VAL A 123 -11.87 13.28 4.70
CA VAL A 123 -11.50 14.10 3.55
C VAL A 123 -11.56 15.56 3.97
N ARG A 124 -10.47 16.29 3.72
CA ARG A 124 -10.34 17.72 4.00
C ARG A 124 -9.75 18.39 2.77
N GLN A 125 -10.56 19.15 2.04
CA GLN A 125 -10.06 20.01 0.96
C GLN A 125 -9.05 21.02 1.51
N VAL A 126 -8.03 21.32 0.72
CA VAL A 126 -6.97 22.27 1.06
C VAL A 126 -6.75 23.25 -0.08
N ASP A 127 -6.20 24.41 0.24
CA ASP A 127 -5.64 25.32 -0.74
C ASP A 127 -4.14 25.06 -0.83
N LEU A 128 -3.63 24.90 -2.05
CA LEU A 128 -2.20 24.71 -2.32
C LEU A 128 -1.65 25.89 -3.12
N ASP A 129 -0.42 26.30 -2.82
CA ASP A 129 0.34 27.12 -3.75
C ASP A 129 0.90 26.23 -4.86
N TRP A 130 0.34 26.35 -6.07
CA TRP A 130 0.78 25.53 -7.19
C TRP A 130 2.24 25.77 -7.60
N ALA A 131 2.85 26.91 -7.24
CA ALA A 131 4.27 27.11 -7.43
C ALA A 131 5.08 26.19 -6.50
N GLU A 132 4.71 26.11 -5.23
CA GLU A 132 5.36 25.23 -4.24
C GLU A 132 5.17 23.74 -4.60
N VAL A 133 3.96 23.34 -4.99
CA VAL A 133 3.68 21.97 -5.46
C VAL A 133 4.47 21.65 -6.72
N GLY A 134 4.56 22.60 -7.65
CA GLY A 134 5.32 22.44 -8.89
C GLY A 134 6.81 22.30 -8.65
N ASP A 135 7.38 23.10 -7.74
CA ASP A 135 8.78 22.99 -7.31
C ASP A 135 9.06 21.65 -6.63
N ALA A 136 8.14 21.15 -5.78
CA ALA A 136 8.29 19.88 -5.09
C ALA A 136 8.18 18.66 -6.01
N LEU A 137 7.22 18.66 -6.94
CA LEU A 137 6.98 17.54 -7.86
C LEU A 137 7.82 17.62 -9.15
N GLY A 138 8.45 18.77 -9.44
CA GLY A 138 9.10 19.02 -10.71
C GLY A 138 8.11 19.07 -11.89
N ILE A 139 6.90 19.62 -11.66
CA ILE A 139 5.82 19.72 -12.65
C ILE A 139 5.43 21.19 -12.84
N ASP A 140 5.16 21.61 -14.08
CA ASP A 140 4.69 22.98 -14.35
C ASP A 140 3.37 23.25 -13.58
N PRO A 141 3.28 24.35 -12.80
CA PRO A 141 2.08 24.71 -12.05
C PRO A 141 0.78 24.78 -12.86
N ALA A 142 0.87 25.01 -14.19
CA ALA A 142 -0.28 24.98 -15.08
C ALA A 142 -0.93 23.59 -15.17
N ALA A 143 -0.17 22.52 -14.95
CA ALA A 143 -0.68 21.14 -15.04
C ALA A 143 -1.69 20.79 -13.93
N PHE A 144 -1.70 21.56 -12.83
CA PHE A 144 -2.62 21.35 -11.71
C PHE A 144 -3.88 22.23 -11.81
N ARG A 145 -3.75 23.47 -12.28
CA ARG A 145 -4.78 24.51 -12.14
C ARG A 145 -6.11 24.17 -12.82
N ASP A 146 -6.05 23.64 -14.03
CA ASP A 146 -7.26 23.37 -14.82
C ASP A 146 -8.05 22.21 -14.21
N VAL A 147 -7.37 21.12 -13.82
CA VAL A 147 -8.00 19.96 -13.20
C VAL A 147 -8.47 20.25 -11.77
N ALA A 148 -7.76 21.11 -11.03
CA ALA A 148 -8.10 21.48 -9.67
C ALA A 148 -9.40 22.29 -9.54
N ALA A 149 -9.90 22.87 -10.64
CA ALA A 149 -11.17 23.59 -10.65
C ALA A 149 -12.36 22.64 -10.45
N ASP A 150 -12.29 21.43 -11.02
CA ASP A 150 -13.33 20.41 -10.91
C ASP A 150 -13.01 19.40 -9.79
N VAL A 151 -11.73 19.14 -9.55
CA VAL A 151 -11.23 18.12 -8.63
C VAL A 151 -10.19 18.77 -7.71
N PRO A 152 -10.60 19.48 -6.62
CA PRO A 152 -9.69 20.28 -5.81
C PRO A 152 -8.77 19.42 -4.95
N PRO A 153 -7.52 19.86 -4.65
CA PRO A 153 -6.62 19.09 -3.81
C PRO A 153 -7.20 18.91 -2.39
N ALA A 154 -6.87 17.78 -1.77
CA ALA A 154 -7.37 17.45 -0.44
C ALA A 154 -6.38 16.57 0.31
N VAL A 155 -6.44 16.61 1.63
CA VAL A 155 -5.89 15.54 2.46
C VAL A 155 -6.98 14.52 2.69
N ALA A 156 -6.72 13.26 2.35
CA ALA A 156 -7.65 12.16 2.57
C ALA A 156 -6.97 11.01 3.30
N SER A 157 -7.72 10.31 4.13
CA SER A 157 -7.23 9.16 4.91
C SER A 157 -8.29 8.08 5.01
N THR A 158 -7.88 6.83 4.89
CA THR A 158 -8.61 5.63 5.32
C THR A 158 -7.77 4.81 6.31
N GLY A 159 -7.02 5.51 7.16
CA GLY A 159 -6.08 4.96 8.15
C GLY A 159 -4.76 5.73 8.14
N MET A 160 -4.23 6.02 6.94
CA MET A 160 -3.08 6.92 6.73
C MET A 160 -3.46 8.07 5.81
N ALA A 161 -3.05 9.29 6.17
CA ALA A 161 -3.39 10.50 5.44
C ALA A 161 -2.40 10.77 4.31
N PHE A 162 -2.91 11.10 3.12
CA PHE A 162 -2.14 11.49 1.94
C PHE A 162 -2.64 12.84 1.41
N LEU A 163 -1.72 13.68 0.97
CA LEU A 163 -2.04 14.88 0.20
C LEU A 163 -2.30 14.48 -1.24
N LEU A 164 -3.55 14.58 -1.66
CA LEU A 164 -4.01 14.21 -3.01
C LEU A 164 -3.85 15.40 -3.95
N VAL A 165 -3.05 15.22 -5.00
CA VAL A 165 -2.72 16.27 -5.98
C VAL A 165 -3.16 15.82 -7.38
N PRO A 166 -4.22 16.40 -7.94
CA PRO A 166 -4.65 16.08 -9.30
C PRO A 166 -3.74 16.76 -10.33
N VAL A 167 -3.43 16.02 -11.39
CA VAL A 167 -2.60 16.44 -12.53
C VAL A 167 -3.40 16.19 -13.81
N ASN A 168 -3.39 17.15 -14.74
CA ASN A 168 -4.27 17.12 -15.91
C ASN A 168 -4.00 15.97 -16.91
N PHE A 169 -2.74 15.55 -17.10
CA PHE A 169 -2.35 14.54 -18.10
C PHE A 169 -1.21 13.65 -17.59
N LEU A 170 -1.15 12.44 -18.14
CA LEU A 170 -0.12 11.46 -17.83
C LEU A 170 1.27 11.95 -18.22
N GLU A 171 1.37 12.71 -19.30
CA GLU A 171 2.65 13.28 -19.74
C GLU A 171 3.29 14.14 -18.64
N HIS A 172 2.50 14.94 -17.92
CA HIS A 172 3.03 15.78 -16.83
C HIS A 172 3.40 14.95 -15.61
N LEU A 173 2.52 14.03 -15.19
CA LEU A 173 2.77 13.17 -14.03
C LEU A 173 3.95 12.20 -14.27
N GLY A 174 4.07 11.69 -15.49
CA GLY A 174 5.13 10.76 -15.89
C GLY A 174 6.50 11.41 -16.05
N ASN A 175 6.53 12.71 -16.40
CA ASN A 175 7.77 13.49 -16.48
C ASN A 175 8.12 14.21 -15.16
N ALA A 176 7.40 13.95 -14.06
CA ALA A 176 7.68 14.59 -12.78
C ALA A 176 9.11 14.28 -12.31
N ASP A 177 9.81 15.30 -11.82
CA ASP A 177 11.18 15.26 -11.31
C ASP A 177 11.16 15.65 -9.82
N PRO A 178 10.82 14.71 -8.92
CA PRO A 178 10.48 15.01 -7.53
C PRO A 178 11.70 15.47 -6.71
N ASP A 179 11.58 16.62 -6.05
CA ASP A 179 12.42 16.98 -4.91
C ASP A 179 11.84 16.35 -3.65
N PHE A 180 12.38 15.19 -3.26
CA PHE A 180 11.88 14.42 -2.13
C PHE A 180 11.92 15.19 -0.80
N ALA A 181 12.87 16.11 -0.60
CA ALA A 181 12.91 16.91 0.63
C ALA A 181 11.78 17.95 0.64
N ALA A 182 11.50 18.57 -0.50
CA ALA A 182 10.36 19.48 -0.65
C ALA A 182 9.02 18.74 -0.52
N ILE A 183 8.91 17.52 -1.07
CA ILE A 183 7.72 16.67 -0.92
C ILE A 183 7.47 16.31 0.53
N GLU A 184 8.51 15.91 1.27
CA GLU A 184 8.40 15.61 2.71
C GLU A 184 7.88 16.83 3.48
N ALA A 185 8.49 17.99 3.27
CA ALA A 185 8.07 19.24 3.92
C ALA A 185 6.64 19.64 3.55
N LEU A 186 6.25 19.48 2.28
CA LEU A 186 4.88 19.76 1.81
C LEU A 186 3.86 18.82 2.47
N ALA A 187 4.15 17.51 2.53
CA ALA A 187 3.27 16.54 3.18
C ALA A 187 3.13 16.83 4.68
N GLU A 188 4.24 17.08 5.38
CA GLU A 188 4.26 17.45 6.80
C GLU A 188 3.45 18.70 7.09
N ALA A 189 3.57 19.75 6.26
CA ALA A 189 2.81 21.00 6.41
C ALA A 189 1.28 20.80 6.34
N HIS A 190 0.84 19.68 5.78
CA HIS A 190 -0.58 19.33 5.64
C HIS A 190 -1.02 18.15 6.51
N ASP A 191 -0.19 17.69 7.45
CA ASP A 191 -0.42 16.52 8.32
C ASP A 191 -0.64 15.22 7.50
N ALA A 192 0.10 15.05 6.40
CA ALA A 192 0.07 13.87 5.55
C ALA A 192 1.39 13.09 5.61
N VAL A 193 1.34 11.78 5.35
CA VAL A 193 2.51 10.90 5.28
C VAL A 193 3.27 11.08 3.96
N GLY A 194 2.58 11.55 2.92
CA GLY A 194 3.17 11.79 1.61
C GLY A 194 2.18 12.41 0.62
N VAL A 195 2.63 12.54 -0.62
CA VAL A 195 1.87 13.10 -1.73
C VAL A 195 1.44 11.98 -2.67
N TYR A 196 0.13 11.87 -2.90
CA TYR A 196 -0.43 10.99 -3.93
C TYR A 196 -0.86 11.86 -5.12
N ALA A 197 0.02 11.95 -6.11
CA ALA A 197 -0.25 12.69 -7.34
C ALA A 197 -0.93 11.77 -8.36
N PHE A 198 -2.04 12.20 -8.95
CA PHE A 198 -2.83 11.34 -9.84
C PHE A 198 -3.40 12.09 -11.04
N THR A 199 -3.73 11.35 -12.09
CA THR A 199 -4.40 11.86 -13.29
C THR A 199 -5.44 10.87 -13.80
N PHE A 200 -6.52 11.35 -14.39
CA PHE A 200 -7.52 10.50 -15.07
C PHE A 200 -7.06 10.02 -16.45
N ASP A 201 -5.94 10.54 -16.96
CA ASP A 201 -5.27 10.07 -18.17
C ASP A 201 -4.41 8.84 -17.81
N ALA A 202 -4.98 7.64 -17.94
CA ALA A 202 -4.33 6.39 -17.56
C ALA A 202 -3.80 5.61 -18.78
N LEU A 203 -2.82 4.72 -18.56
CA LEU A 203 -2.27 3.82 -19.57
C LEU A 203 -3.25 2.70 -19.91
N GLY A 204 -3.89 2.11 -18.91
CA GLY A 204 -4.91 1.08 -19.07
C GLY A 204 -6.25 1.67 -19.50
N ALA A 205 -6.86 1.11 -20.55
CA ALA A 205 -8.17 1.58 -21.03
C ALA A 205 -9.30 1.39 -20.01
N ASP A 206 -9.16 0.42 -19.09
CA ASP A 206 -10.11 0.14 -18.01
C ASP A 206 -9.68 0.79 -16.68
N SER A 207 -8.54 1.49 -16.65
CA SER A 207 -8.05 2.20 -15.48
C SER A 207 -8.83 3.50 -15.31
N THR A 208 -9.30 3.76 -14.09
CA THR A 208 -9.96 5.01 -13.70
C THR A 208 -8.97 6.16 -13.59
N LEU A 209 -7.77 5.89 -13.08
CA LEU A 209 -6.70 6.88 -12.96
C LEU A 209 -5.33 6.21 -12.88
N HIS A 210 -4.30 7.01 -13.16
CA HIS A 210 -2.91 6.70 -12.88
C HIS A 210 -2.44 7.52 -11.67
N GLY A 211 -1.82 6.84 -10.70
CA GLY A 211 -1.25 7.46 -9.50
C GLY A 211 0.26 7.30 -9.42
N ARG A 212 0.89 8.19 -8.63
CA ARG A 212 2.24 8.07 -8.09
C ARG A 212 2.21 8.48 -6.62
N CYS A 213 2.87 7.70 -5.76
CA CYS A 213 2.84 7.91 -4.31
C CYS A 213 4.25 8.21 -3.79
N PHE A 214 4.49 9.46 -3.43
CA PHE A 214 5.76 9.92 -2.90
C PHE A 214 5.69 9.99 -1.38
N VAL A 215 6.49 9.16 -0.69
CA VAL A 215 6.47 9.02 0.77
C VAL A 215 7.89 9.01 1.38
N PRO A 216 8.76 9.97 1.03
CA PRO A 216 10.17 9.96 1.45
C PRO A 216 10.37 9.87 2.98
N GLY A 217 9.48 10.50 3.76
CA GLY A 217 9.49 10.39 5.23
C GLY A 217 9.17 9.00 5.79
N ALA A 218 8.59 8.11 4.97
CA ALA A 218 8.37 6.69 5.30
C ALA A 218 9.57 5.80 4.96
N GLY A 219 10.69 6.37 4.51
CA GLY A 219 11.93 5.64 4.21
C GLY A 219 12.05 5.09 2.79
N VAL A 220 11.05 5.34 1.94
CA VAL A 220 11.11 5.05 0.50
C VAL A 220 10.75 6.31 -0.30
N PRO A 221 11.49 6.71 -1.35
CA PRO A 221 11.19 7.94 -2.08
C PRO A 221 9.82 7.91 -2.78
N GLU A 222 9.54 6.81 -3.48
CA GLU A 222 8.28 6.53 -4.18
C GLU A 222 7.88 5.08 -3.93
N ASP A 223 6.67 4.86 -3.43
CA ASP A 223 6.12 3.52 -3.19
C ASP A 223 5.49 2.99 -4.50
N PRO A 224 5.80 1.76 -4.94
CA PRO A 224 5.36 1.27 -6.24
C PRO A 224 3.84 1.12 -6.36
N VAL A 225 3.16 0.59 -5.35
CA VAL A 225 1.68 0.48 -5.35
C VAL A 225 1.13 0.63 -3.93
N THR A 226 0.34 1.67 -3.71
CA THR A 226 -0.10 2.06 -2.37
C THR A 226 -1.61 1.89 -2.21
N GLY A 227 -2.01 0.74 -1.66
CA GLY A 227 -3.43 0.43 -1.46
C GLY A 227 -4.17 1.43 -0.57
N THR A 228 -3.54 1.89 0.51
CA THR A 228 -4.12 2.89 1.44
C THR A 228 -4.33 4.25 0.79
N ALA A 229 -3.35 4.74 0.01
CA ALA A 229 -3.50 5.97 -0.77
C ALA A 229 -4.60 5.83 -1.83
N SER A 230 -4.69 4.66 -2.48
CA SER A 230 -5.74 4.35 -3.45
C SER A 230 -7.14 4.36 -2.80
N GLY A 231 -7.30 3.74 -1.63
CA GLY A 231 -8.55 3.79 -0.86
C GLY A 231 -8.95 5.21 -0.47
N ALA A 232 -7.99 5.98 0.07
CA ALA A 232 -8.21 7.38 0.43
C ALA A 232 -8.57 8.25 -0.77
N CYS A 233 -7.91 8.05 -1.91
CA CYS A 233 -8.22 8.73 -3.17
C CYS A 233 -9.61 8.37 -3.69
N GLY A 234 -10.03 7.10 -3.67
CA GLY A 234 -11.38 6.70 -4.05
C GLY A 234 -12.46 7.37 -3.17
N ALA A 235 -12.25 7.41 -1.85
CA ALA A 235 -13.15 8.10 -0.93
C ALA A 235 -13.23 9.62 -1.20
N TYR A 236 -12.09 10.22 -1.50
CA TYR A 236 -12.00 11.63 -1.90
C TYR A 236 -12.75 11.91 -3.20
N LEU A 237 -12.59 11.08 -4.24
CA LEU A 237 -13.28 11.26 -5.53
C LEU A 237 -14.80 11.22 -5.37
N ARG A 238 -15.30 10.31 -4.52
CA ARG A 238 -16.71 10.31 -4.11
C ARG A 238 -17.10 11.60 -3.39
N HIS A 239 -16.27 12.06 -2.44
CA HIS A 239 -16.55 13.25 -1.64
C HIS A 239 -16.68 14.52 -2.48
N VAL A 240 -15.80 14.71 -3.47
CA VAL A 240 -15.83 15.89 -4.35
C VAL A 240 -16.81 15.77 -5.51
N GLY A 241 -17.45 14.62 -5.68
CA GLY A 241 -18.37 14.38 -6.79
C GLY A 241 -17.67 14.36 -8.14
N ALA A 242 -16.49 13.73 -8.22
CA ALA A 242 -15.67 13.69 -9.44
C ALA A 242 -16.34 12.97 -10.63
N PHE A 243 -17.43 12.24 -10.39
CA PHE A 243 -18.19 11.52 -11.40
C PHE A 243 -19.68 11.85 -11.27
N ASP A 244 -20.38 11.93 -12.41
CA ASP A 244 -21.85 12.07 -12.42
C ASP A 244 -22.52 10.91 -11.67
N ASP A 245 -22.07 9.68 -11.95
CA ASP A 245 -22.39 8.46 -11.22
C ASP A 245 -21.06 7.79 -10.81
N LEU A 246 -20.88 7.56 -9.50
CA LEU A 246 -19.68 6.90 -9.01
C LEU A 246 -19.66 5.43 -9.51
N PRO A 247 -18.54 4.96 -10.12
CA PRO A 247 -18.41 3.57 -10.50
C PRO A 247 -18.54 2.63 -9.29
N ASP A 248 -19.17 1.46 -9.49
CA ASP A 248 -19.24 0.42 -8.46
C ASP A 248 -17.84 -0.04 -7.99
N GLU A 249 -16.89 -0.04 -8.93
CA GLU A 249 -15.48 -0.33 -8.71
C GLU A 249 -14.63 0.61 -9.57
N MET A 250 -13.61 1.19 -8.96
CA MET A 250 -12.58 1.98 -9.64
C MET A 250 -11.27 1.19 -9.70
N THR A 251 -10.50 1.42 -10.76
CA THR A 251 -9.24 0.72 -11.03
C THR A 251 -8.11 1.73 -11.07
N PHE A 252 -7.20 1.69 -10.09
CA PHE A 252 -6.11 2.64 -9.97
C PHE A 252 -4.80 1.96 -10.33
N GLU A 253 -4.11 2.46 -11.34
CA GLU A 253 -2.79 1.96 -11.72
C GLU A 253 -1.67 2.83 -11.11
N GLN A 254 -0.57 2.19 -10.71
CA GLN A 254 0.57 2.85 -10.08
C GLN A 254 1.87 2.10 -10.42
N GLY A 255 3.03 2.72 -10.19
CA GLY A 255 4.32 2.03 -10.16
C GLY A 255 5.03 1.87 -11.50
N HIS A 256 4.41 2.30 -12.59
CA HIS A 256 4.98 2.22 -13.94
C HIS A 256 6.29 2.99 -14.09
N PHE A 257 6.46 4.10 -13.36
CA PHE A 257 7.65 4.96 -13.41
C PHE A 257 8.77 4.51 -12.45
N VAL A 258 8.54 3.45 -11.69
CA VAL A 258 9.56 2.77 -10.86
C VAL A 258 9.73 1.30 -11.27
N ASP A 259 9.35 0.97 -12.52
CA ASP A 259 9.43 -0.37 -13.12
C ASP A 259 8.70 -1.47 -12.33
N ARG A 260 7.64 -1.09 -11.60
CA ARG A 260 6.83 -2.00 -10.79
C ARG A 260 5.34 -1.75 -10.98
N PRO A 261 4.81 -1.93 -12.21
CA PRO A 261 3.41 -1.64 -12.49
C PRO A 261 2.48 -2.50 -11.64
N GLY A 262 1.42 -1.91 -11.12
CA GLY A 262 0.37 -2.65 -10.44
C GLY A 262 -0.94 -1.92 -10.42
N VAL A 263 -1.98 -2.64 -10.01
CA VAL A 263 -3.38 -2.24 -10.09
C VAL A 263 -4.08 -2.50 -8.77
N VAL A 264 -4.71 -1.45 -8.25
CA VAL A 264 -5.54 -1.49 -7.06
C VAL A 264 -7.01 -1.33 -7.47
N SER A 265 -7.85 -2.27 -7.08
CA SER A 265 -9.30 -2.13 -7.20
C SER A 265 -9.86 -1.46 -5.96
N VAL A 266 -10.70 -0.44 -6.14
CA VAL A 266 -11.26 0.36 -5.05
C VAL A 266 -12.78 0.38 -5.15
N ARG A 267 -13.46 0.01 -4.07
CA ARG A 267 -14.92 0.11 -3.94
C ARG A 267 -15.25 1.08 -2.83
N VAL A 268 -16.17 2.01 -3.09
CA VAL A 268 -16.54 3.06 -2.14
C VAL A 268 -18.05 3.02 -1.91
N GLY A 269 -18.47 2.24 -0.91
CA GLY A 269 -19.86 2.07 -0.48
C GLY A 269 -20.12 2.70 0.88
N ASP A 270 -20.78 1.98 1.78
CA ASP A 270 -20.84 2.36 3.21
C ASP A 270 -19.47 2.27 3.89
N GLU A 271 -18.58 1.46 3.31
CA GLU A 271 -17.17 1.32 3.68
C GLU A 271 -16.30 1.46 2.42
N VAL A 272 -15.02 1.79 2.64
CA VAL A 272 -14.01 1.79 1.59
C VAL A 272 -13.32 0.43 1.59
N ARG A 273 -13.26 -0.23 0.44
CA ARG A 273 -12.56 -1.51 0.28
C ARG A 273 -11.51 -1.40 -0.81
N VAL A 274 -10.34 -1.94 -0.52
CA VAL A 274 -9.20 -2.01 -1.43
C VAL A 274 -8.95 -3.47 -1.73
N GLY A 275 -8.78 -3.80 -3.00
CA GLY A 275 -8.53 -5.15 -3.44
C GLY A 275 -7.45 -5.26 -4.52
N GLY A 276 -6.90 -6.46 -4.62
CA GLY A 276 -5.84 -6.77 -5.58
C GLY A 276 -5.58 -8.26 -5.66
N ARG A 277 -4.92 -8.66 -6.74
CA ARG A 277 -4.30 -9.99 -6.85
C ARG A 277 -2.86 -9.91 -6.36
N ALA A 278 -2.24 -11.07 -6.13
CA ALA A 278 -0.81 -11.15 -5.90
C ALA A 278 -0.22 -12.38 -6.60
N VAL A 279 1.09 -12.40 -6.76
CA VAL A 279 1.82 -13.55 -7.34
C VAL A 279 3.04 -13.86 -6.49
N THR A 280 3.26 -15.15 -6.21
CA THR A 280 4.47 -15.61 -5.52
C THR A 280 5.65 -15.60 -6.50
N THR A 281 6.65 -14.74 -6.27
CA THR A 281 7.78 -14.53 -7.18
C THR A 281 9.03 -15.31 -6.76
N LEU A 282 9.22 -15.49 -5.45
CA LEU A 282 10.31 -16.28 -4.90
C LEU A 282 9.80 -17.08 -3.69
N GLU A 283 10.18 -18.35 -3.62
CA GLU A 283 9.93 -19.21 -2.48
C GLU A 283 11.21 -19.94 -2.09
N GLY A 284 11.51 -19.98 -0.78
CA GLY A 284 12.62 -20.73 -0.24
C GLY A 284 12.50 -20.99 1.26
N SER A 285 13.62 -21.36 1.88
CA SER A 285 13.74 -21.56 3.31
C SER A 285 14.85 -20.69 3.89
N MET A 286 14.57 -19.96 4.96
CA MET A 286 15.55 -19.17 5.70
C MET A 286 15.97 -19.90 6.98
N VAL A 287 17.29 -19.93 7.24
CA VAL A 287 17.83 -20.44 8.50
C VAL A 287 17.65 -19.36 9.56
N ILE A 288 17.04 -19.71 10.70
CA ILE A 288 16.70 -18.75 11.74
C ILE A 288 17.90 -18.53 12.68
N PRO A 289 18.29 -17.28 12.96
CA PRO A 289 19.33 -16.99 13.93
C PRO A 289 18.89 -17.42 15.34
N GLU A 290 19.84 -17.99 16.09
CA GLU A 290 19.70 -18.19 17.53
C GLU A 290 19.93 -16.84 18.20
N PHE A 291 18.98 -16.38 19.02
CA PHE A 291 19.18 -15.27 19.93
C PHE A 291 19.20 -15.86 21.34
N ASP A 292 20.37 -15.87 21.97
CA ASP A 292 20.48 -16.14 23.40
C ASP A 292 20.04 -14.88 24.15
N ASP A 293 19.10 -15.02 25.09
CA ASP A 293 18.59 -13.94 25.95
C ASP A 293 19.68 -13.25 26.82
N ASP A 294 20.92 -13.75 26.78
CA ASP A 294 22.01 -13.40 27.72
C ASP A 294 23.06 -12.42 27.17
N GLU A 295 23.05 -12.03 25.90
CA GLU A 295 24.00 -11.02 25.38
C GLU A 295 23.35 -9.63 25.26
N ILE A 296 23.13 -9.02 26.43
CA ILE A 296 23.12 -7.55 26.50
C ILE A 296 24.51 -7.08 26.10
N ILE A 297 24.67 -6.65 24.85
CA ILE A 297 25.83 -5.86 24.45
C ILE A 297 25.67 -4.50 25.15
N GLU A 298 26.29 -4.35 26.31
CA GLU A 298 26.49 -3.05 26.94
C GLU A 298 27.33 -2.18 25.99
N ALA A 299 26.74 -1.09 25.49
CA ALA A 299 27.42 -0.04 24.74
C ALA A 299 27.94 1.06 25.68
#